data_AF-A0A1X0NUT1-F1
#
_entry.id   AF-A0A1X0NUT1-F1
#
_cell.length_a   1.000
_cell.length_b   1.000
_cell.length_c   1.000
_cell.angle_alpha   90.00
_cell.angle_beta   90.00
_cell.angle_gamma   90.00
#
_symmetry.space_group_name_H-M   'P 1'
#
loop_
_entity.id
_entity.type
_entity.pdbx_description
1 polymer ?
#
loop_
_entity_poly.entity_id
_entity_poly.type
_entity_poly.pdbx_seq_one_letter_code
_entity_poly.pdbx_strand_id
1 'polypeptide(L)'
;KLLGITFQNYRGMSTHVVQTRQRMNFRLLQLAAISSTTWGPKRDVLRVFYLTRVQTQTLYGFEIWYWDAAPTSRKPLDAGQNKACRTIAGIPYGCRSADALREARLLLLEMTAMIRSLKYLMRCQTRGGSLKESAEQVYQETHPLREFYVRITKIYPTLVIEPLGHSSTDTNSTVW
;
A
#
# COMPACT_ATOMS: atom_id res chain seq x y z
N LYS A 1 19.51 -4.80 -3.09
CA LYS A 1 18.43 -3.88 -2.65
C LYS A 1 18.35 -2.75 -3.67
N LEU A 2 17.16 -2.34 -4.07
CA LEU A 2 16.96 -1.25 -5.03
C LEU A 2 15.88 -0.32 -4.48
N LEU A 3 16.15 0.99 -4.42
CA LEU A 3 15.24 2.01 -3.89
C LEU A 3 14.61 1.66 -2.51
N GLY A 4 15.33 0.94 -1.65
CA GLY A 4 14.83 0.53 -0.32
C GLY A 4 13.98 -0.75 -0.28
N ILE A 5 13.70 -1.36 -1.44
CA ILE A 5 13.05 -2.68 -1.60
C ILE A 5 14.11 -3.78 -1.70
N THR A 6 13.83 -4.91 -1.05
CA THR A 6 14.73 -6.06 -1.00
C THR A 6 14.15 -7.18 -1.85
N PHE A 7 14.66 -7.32 -3.05
CA PHE A 7 14.33 -8.45 -3.92
C PHE A 7 15.00 -9.74 -3.41
N GLN A 8 14.39 -10.87 -3.75
CA GLN A 8 14.84 -12.22 -3.41
C GLN A 8 14.93 -13.05 -4.70
N ASN A 9 15.77 -14.09 -4.69
CA ASN A 9 16.10 -14.88 -5.89
C ASN A 9 14.98 -15.84 -6.34
N TYR A 10 13.94 -16.00 -5.51
CA TYR A 10 12.81 -16.88 -5.77
C TYR A 10 11.50 -16.09 -5.72
N ARG A 11 10.47 -16.58 -6.41
CA ARG A 11 9.17 -15.90 -6.53
C ARG A 11 8.62 -15.49 -5.16
N GLY A 12 8.16 -14.24 -5.07
CA GLY A 12 7.53 -13.67 -3.90
C GLY A 12 8.36 -12.60 -3.20
N MET A 13 7.93 -12.22 -1.99
CA MET A 13 8.43 -11.01 -1.31
C MET A 13 8.68 -11.22 0.20
N SER A 14 8.80 -12.47 0.65
CA SER A 14 8.95 -12.81 2.07
C SER A 14 10.10 -12.08 2.77
N THR A 15 11.28 -11.98 2.14
CA THR A 15 12.44 -11.30 2.73
C THR A 15 12.16 -9.82 2.96
N HIS A 16 11.56 -9.13 1.99
CA HIS A 16 11.20 -7.73 2.15
C HIS A 16 10.13 -7.54 3.22
N VAL A 17 9.12 -8.42 3.28
CA VAL A 17 8.06 -8.39 4.29
C VAL A 17 8.64 -8.49 5.70
N VAL A 18 9.57 -9.41 5.94
CA VAL A 18 10.25 -9.55 7.25
C VAL A 18 11.00 -8.27 7.61
N GLN A 19 11.74 -7.68 6.68
CA GLN A 19 12.46 -6.43 6.92
C GLN A 19 11.51 -5.26 7.18
N THR A 20 10.42 -5.14 6.40
CA THR A 20 9.36 -4.15 6.61
C THR A 20 8.69 -4.34 7.97
N ARG A 21 8.48 -5.58 8.40
CA ARG A 21 7.93 -5.91 9.72
C ARG A 21 8.85 -5.48 10.86
N GLN A 22 10.16 -5.69 10.72
CA GLN A 22 11.16 -5.26 11.70
C GLN A 22 11.21 -3.73 11.82
N ARG A 23 11.25 -3.01 10.68
CA ARG A 23 11.17 -1.54 10.64
C ARG A 23 9.89 -1.04 11.31
N MET A 24 8.75 -1.65 10.99
CA MET A 24 7.48 -1.33 11.63
C MET A 24 7.54 -1.57 13.15
N ASN A 25 8.07 -2.70 13.62
CA ASN A 25 8.22 -2.98 15.05
C ASN A 25 9.02 -1.89 15.77
N PHE A 26 10.16 -1.50 15.20
CA PHE A 26 10.98 -0.44 15.77
C PHE A 26 10.20 0.87 15.91
N ARG A 27 9.45 1.28 14.88
CA ARG A 27 8.61 2.48 14.94
C ARG A 27 7.45 2.36 15.92
N LEU A 28 6.88 1.16 16.08
CA LEU A 28 5.81 0.93 17.06
C LEU A 28 6.30 1.01 18.51
N LEU A 29 7.57 0.69 18.78
CA LEU A 29 8.15 0.96 20.11
C LEU A 29 8.21 2.46 20.40
N GLN A 30 8.55 3.27 19.41
CA GLN A 30 8.53 4.74 19.54
C GLN A 30 7.10 5.25 19.78
N LEU A 31 6.12 4.73 19.03
CA LEU A 31 4.71 5.06 19.25
C LEU A 31 4.24 4.69 20.67
N ALA A 32 4.64 3.51 21.17
CA ALA A 32 4.29 3.07 22.51
C ALA A 32 4.90 3.97 23.59
N ALA A 33 6.18 4.36 23.45
CA ALA A 33 6.85 5.27 24.38
C ALA A 33 6.19 6.67 24.41
N ILE A 34 5.72 7.16 23.27
CA ILE A 34 4.98 8.42 23.20
C ILE A 34 3.59 8.26 23.83
N SER A 35 2.93 7.11 23.66
CA SER A 35 1.59 6.88 24.22
C SER A 35 1.55 6.85 25.76
N SER A 36 2.64 6.44 26.43
CA SER A 36 2.72 6.36 27.90
C SER A 36 3.02 7.70 28.58
N THR A 37 3.57 8.67 27.85
CA THR A 37 4.19 9.89 28.41
C THR A 37 3.26 11.11 28.45
N THR A 38 1.96 10.94 28.74
CA THR A 38 0.98 12.01 29.05
C THR A 38 0.35 12.82 27.90
N TRP A 39 0.16 12.26 26.71
CA TRP A 39 -0.56 13.01 25.65
C TRP A 39 -2.07 13.04 25.92
N GLY A 40 -2.74 14.19 25.77
CA GLY A 40 -4.20 14.31 25.61
C GLY A 40 -4.59 14.29 24.12
N PRO A 41 -5.83 14.69 23.75
CA PRO A 41 -6.70 13.97 22.79
C PRO A 41 -6.01 12.79 22.09
N LYS A 42 -5.80 11.73 22.89
CA LYS A 42 -4.80 10.67 22.70
C LYS A 42 -4.87 9.96 21.35
N ARG A 43 -6.08 9.67 20.88
CA ARG A 43 -6.27 8.77 19.75
C ARG A 43 -5.89 9.39 18.42
N ASP A 44 -6.42 10.58 18.12
CA ASP A 44 -6.25 11.18 16.79
C ASP A 44 -4.80 11.64 16.58
N VAL A 45 -4.12 12.11 17.63
CA VAL A 45 -2.68 12.45 17.58
C VAL A 45 -1.81 11.20 17.35
N LEU A 46 -2.03 10.14 18.14
CA LEU A 46 -1.29 8.88 17.96
C LEU A 46 -1.57 8.25 16.59
N ARG A 47 -2.81 8.37 16.10
CA ARG A 47 -3.19 7.95 14.76
C ARG A 47 -2.42 8.73 13.69
N VAL A 48 -2.38 10.05 13.77
CA VAL A 48 -1.63 10.88 12.81
C VAL A 48 -0.14 10.53 12.85
N PHE A 49 0.44 10.33 14.03
CA PHE A 49 1.83 9.88 14.14
C PHE A 49 2.05 8.51 13.49
N TYR A 50 1.15 7.56 13.72
CA TYR A 50 1.19 6.26 13.06
C TYR A 50 1.11 6.39 11.54
N LEU A 51 0.14 7.12 11.01
CA LEU A 51 -0.06 7.31 9.57
C LEU A 51 1.18 7.95 8.92
N THR A 52 1.70 9.02 9.53
CA THR A 52 2.81 9.81 8.95
C THR A 52 4.16 9.12 9.05
N ARG A 53 4.42 8.34 10.10
CA ARG A 53 5.75 7.75 10.35
C ARG A 53 5.80 6.24 10.12
N VAL A 54 4.87 5.50 10.72
CA VAL A 54 4.86 4.03 10.65
C VAL A 54 4.32 3.61 9.29
N GLN A 55 3.15 4.12 8.94
CA GLN A 55 2.40 3.66 7.79
C GLN A 55 3.04 4.09 6.46
N THR A 56 3.54 5.33 6.35
CA THR A 56 4.30 5.77 5.16
C THR A 56 5.50 4.86 4.86
N GLN A 57 6.26 4.48 5.90
CA GLN A 57 7.42 3.61 5.75
C GLN A 57 7.02 2.17 5.39
N THR A 58 5.96 1.65 6.02
CA THR A 58 5.45 0.29 5.73
C THR A 58 4.84 0.19 4.34
N LEU A 59 4.17 1.24 3.87
CA LEU A 59 3.44 1.23 2.60
C LEU A 59 4.27 1.72 1.41
N TYR A 60 5.58 1.86 1.55
CA TYR A 60 6.45 2.22 0.43
C TYR A 60 6.50 1.09 -0.61
N GLY A 61 6.09 1.36 -1.86
CA GLY A 61 6.02 0.38 -2.96
C GLY A 61 4.91 -0.69 -2.80
N PHE A 62 4.01 -0.49 -1.84
CA PHE A 62 3.02 -1.48 -1.39
C PHE A 62 2.07 -1.92 -2.50
N GLU A 63 1.75 -1.00 -3.41
CA GLU A 63 0.92 -1.22 -4.58
C GLU A 63 1.40 -2.38 -5.48
N ILE A 64 2.70 -2.66 -5.49
CA ILE A 64 3.34 -3.70 -6.31
C ILE A 64 3.61 -4.92 -5.42
N TRP A 65 4.46 -4.77 -4.40
CA TRP A 65 5.06 -5.93 -3.74
C TRP A 65 4.13 -6.66 -2.77
N TYR A 66 3.05 -6.01 -2.29
CA TYR A 66 2.12 -6.64 -1.35
C TYR A 66 1.43 -7.87 -1.95
N TRP A 67 1.10 -7.80 -3.24
CA TRP A 67 0.41 -8.86 -3.96
C TRP A 67 1.32 -10.05 -4.26
N ASP A 68 2.61 -9.81 -4.45
CA ASP A 68 3.63 -10.85 -4.58
C ASP A 68 3.96 -11.56 -3.26
N ALA A 69 3.65 -10.94 -2.12
CA ALA A 69 3.80 -11.59 -0.82
C ALA A 69 2.73 -12.68 -0.64
N ALA A 70 3.13 -13.88 -0.22
CA ALA A 70 2.19 -14.94 0.11
C ALA A 70 1.25 -14.52 1.27
N PRO A 71 0.00 -15.02 1.32
CA PRO A 71 -0.94 -14.67 2.39
C PRO A 71 -0.39 -14.94 3.81
N THR A 72 0.39 -16.02 3.98
CA THR A 72 1.06 -16.34 5.24
C THR A 72 2.09 -15.29 5.64
N SER A 73 2.82 -14.73 4.68
CA SER A 73 3.79 -13.66 4.90
C SER A 73 3.12 -12.31 5.22
N ARG A 74 1.87 -12.08 4.78
CA ARG A 74 1.12 -10.84 5.08
C ARG A 74 0.64 -10.78 6.53
N LYS A 75 0.27 -11.92 7.15
CA LYS A 75 -0.24 -11.99 8.54
C LYS A 75 0.63 -11.26 9.58
N PRO A 76 1.97 -11.38 9.58
CA PRO A 76 2.84 -10.58 10.45
C PRO A 76 2.64 -9.06 10.31
N LEU A 77 2.40 -8.55 9.11
CA LEU A 77 2.16 -7.12 8.88
C LEU A 77 0.82 -6.70 9.50
N ASP A 78 -0.23 -7.51 9.31
CA ASP A 78 -1.53 -7.27 9.93
C ASP A 78 -1.44 -7.30 11.46
N ALA A 79 -0.69 -8.24 12.02
CA ALA A 79 -0.43 -8.30 13.46
C ALA A 79 0.29 -7.05 13.98
N GLY A 80 1.21 -6.49 13.20
CA GLY A 80 1.88 -5.24 13.55
C GLY A 80 0.94 -4.03 13.49
N GLN A 81 0.08 -3.93 12.47
CA GLN A 81 -0.94 -2.90 12.42
C GLN A 81 -1.93 -3.04 13.59
N ASN A 82 -2.37 -4.26 13.92
CA ASN A 82 -3.26 -4.50 15.05
C ASN A 82 -2.64 -4.09 16.39
N LYS A 83 -1.33 -4.32 16.57
CA LYS A 83 -0.58 -3.80 17.72
C LYS A 83 -0.65 -2.27 17.78
N ALA A 84 -0.46 -1.60 16.64
CA ALA A 84 -0.59 -0.15 16.56
C ALA A 84 -2.00 0.34 16.89
N CYS A 85 -3.03 -0.31 16.35
CA CYS A 85 -4.43 0.03 16.60
C CYS A 85 -4.76 -0.01 18.09
N ARG A 86 -4.27 -1.05 18.79
CA ARG A 86 -4.47 -1.19 20.25
C ARG A 86 -3.78 -0.08 21.02
N THR A 87 -2.55 0.30 20.64
CA THR A 87 -1.85 1.44 21.26
C THR A 87 -2.59 2.75 21.01
N ILE A 88 -3.07 2.99 19.78
CA ILE A 88 -3.81 4.20 19.40
C ILE A 88 -5.14 4.30 20.14
N ALA A 89 -5.89 3.20 20.20
CA ALA A 89 -7.22 3.17 20.80
C ALA A 89 -7.22 2.90 22.32
N GLY A 90 -6.06 2.56 22.92
CA GLY A 90 -5.95 2.23 24.34
C GLY A 90 -6.63 0.92 24.73
N ILE A 91 -6.70 -0.05 23.81
CA ILE A 91 -7.47 -1.30 23.97
C ILE A 91 -6.55 -2.44 24.45
N PRO A 92 -7.00 -3.32 25.37
CA PRO A 92 -6.21 -4.47 25.83
C PRO A 92 -5.94 -5.51 24.73
N TYR A 93 -4.94 -6.38 25.00
CA TYR A 93 -4.46 -7.37 24.04
C TYR A 93 -5.50 -8.43 23.62
N GLY A 94 -6.54 -8.67 24.42
CA GLY A 94 -7.59 -9.65 24.11
C GLY A 94 -8.63 -9.19 23.08
N CYS A 95 -8.67 -7.90 22.74
CA CYS A 95 -9.72 -7.38 21.86
C CYS A 95 -9.55 -7.85 20.40
N ARG A 96 -10.70 -8.07 19.74
CA ARG A 96 -10.79 -8.47 18.34
C ARG A 96 -10.14 -7.43 17.44
N SER A 97 -9.40 -7.88 16.43
CA SER A 97 -8.68 -7.01 15.49
C SER A 97 -9.61 -6.07 14.72
N ALA A 98 -10.80 -6.54 14.32
CA ALA A 98 -11.79 -5.73 13.62
C ALA A 98 -12.25 -4.53 14.45
N ASP A 99 -12.51 -4.73 15.73
CA ASP A 99 -12.94 -3.66 16.64
C ASP A 99 -11.80 -2.68 16.90
N ALA A 100 -10.57 -3.20 17.08
CA ALA A 100 -9.39 -2.36 17.22
C ALA A 100 -9.15 -1.46 15.98
N LEU A 101 -9.34 -1.98 14.77
CA LEU A 101 -9.23 -1.22 13.52
C LEU A 101 -10.27 -0.10 13.43
N ARG A 102 -11.53 -0.44 13.77
CA ARG A 102 -12.64 0.52 13.79
C ARG A 102 -12.40 1.63 14.80
N GLU A 103 -11.99 1.27 16.01
CA GLU A 103 -11.70 2.22 17.08
C GLU A 103 -10.51 3.12 16.74
N ALA A 104 -9.43 2.56 16.16
CA ALA A 104 -8.28 3.33 15.71
C ALA A 104 -8.54 4.11 14.40
N ARG A 105 -9.70 3.94 13.76
CA ARG A 105 -10.06 4.55 12.47
C ARG A 105 -9.02 4.24 11.37
N LEU A 106 -8.59 2.99 11.31
CA LEU A 106 -7.62 2.49 10.32
C LEU A 106 -8.28 1.46 9.39
N LEU A 107 -7.94 1.51 8.11
CA LEU A 107 -8.35 0.50 7.13
C LEU A 107 -7.46 -0.73 7.23
N LEU A 108 -7.98 -1.90 6.84
CA LEU A 108 -7.16 -3.10 6.68
C LEU A 108 -6.00 -2.83 5.70
N LEU A 109 -4.87 -3.49 5.92
CA LEU A 109 -3.73 -3.39 5.01
C LEU A 109 -4.10 -3.84 3.60
N GLU A 110 -4.87 -4.91 3.47
CA GLU A 110 -5.36 -5.40 2.17
C GLU A 110 -6.21 -4.36 1.43
N MET A 111 -7.16 -3.71 2.13
CA MET A 111 -7.94 -2.61 1.55
C MET A 111 -7.05 -1.44 1.14
N THR A 112 -6.02 -1.13 1.94
CA THR A 112 -5.05 -0.08 1.63
C THR A 112 -4.21 -0.45 0.40
N ALA A 113 -3.83 -1.72 0.25
CA ALA A 113 -3.18 -2.23 -0.96
C ALA A 113 -4.09 -2.05 -2.17
N MET A 114 -5.35 -2.50 -2.08
CA MET A 114 -6.31 -2.35 -3.18
C MET A 114 -6.49 -0.89 -3.62
N ILE A 115 -6.70 0.03 -2.68
CA ILE A 115 -6.87 1.46 -2.99
C ILE A 115 -5.61 2.03 -3.65
N ARG A 116 -4.42 1.70 -3.15
CA ARG A 116 -3.15 2.20 -3.69
C ARG A 116 -2.84 1.61 -5.06
N SER A 117 -3.02 0.30 -5.22
CA SER A 117 -2.83 -0.40 -6.49
C SER A 117 -3.81 0.11 -7.54
N LEU A 118 -5.07 0.39 -7.18
CA LEU A 118 -6.04 0.97 -8.12
C LEU A 118 -5.60 2.36 -8.57
N LYS A 119 -5.23 3.23 -7.62
CA LYS A 119 -4.73 4.57 -7.92
C LYS A 119 -3.48 4.52 -8.81
N TYR A 120 -2.58 3.58 -8.55
CA TYR A 120 -1.39 3.36 -9.36
C TYR A 120 -1.73 2.90 -10.78
N LEU A 121 -2.60 1.88 -10.91
CA LEU A 121 -3.07 1.40 -12.21
C LEU A 121 -3.73 2.52 -13.02
N MET A 122 -4.67 3.27 -12.43
CA MET A 122 -5.33 4.39 -13.09
C MET A 122 -4.31 5.45 -13.54
N ARG A 123 -3.33 5.78 -12.69
CA ARG A 123 -2.25 6.70 -13.05
C ARG A 123 -1.43 6.19 -14.23
N CYS A 124 -1.08 4.91 -14.26
CA CYS A 124 -0.36 4.31 -15.38
C CYS A 124 -1.19 4.35 -16.67
N GLN A 125 -2.50 4.08 -16.59
CA GLN A 125 -3.40 4.18 -17.74
C GLN A 125 -3.49 5.62 -18.27
N THR A 126 -3.62 6.62 -17.39
CA THR A 126 -3.65 8.05 -17.80
C THR A 126 -2.33 8.52 -18.43
N ARG A 127 -1.19 7.96 -18.01
CA ARG A 127 0.13 8.37 -18.54
C ARG A 127 0.49 7.65 -19.82
N GLY A 128 -0.06 6.45 -20.07
CA GLY A 128 0.25 5.66 -21.27
C GLY A 128 1.71 5.20 -21.35
N GLY A 129 2.12 4.80 -22.56
CA GLY A 129 3.49 4.36 -22.88
C GLY A 129 3.98 3.21 -22.00
N SER A 130 5.27 3.23 -21.66
CA SER A 130 5.94 2.19 -20.87
C SER A 130 5.35 1.98 -19.47
N LEU A 131 4.71 3.01 -18.89
CA LEU A 131 4.07 2.89 -17.58
C LEU A 131 2.80 2.05 -17.62
N LYS A 132 2.04 2.14 -18.70
CA LYS A 132 0.87 1.30 -18.94
C LYS A 132 1.30 -0.16 -19.09
N GLU A 133 2.28 -0.41 -19.94
CA GLU A 133 2.83 -1.76 -20.18
C GLU A 133 3.38 -2.38 -18.89
N SER A 134 4.14 -1.61 -18.10
CA SER A 134 4.67 -2.07 -16.82
C SER A 134 3.55 -2.41 -15.82
N ALA A 135 2.47 -1.62 -15.78
CA ALA A 135 1.33 -1.91 -14.90
C ALA A 135 0.56 -3.17 -15.32
N GLU A 136 0.48 -3.44 -16.62
CA GLU A 136 -0.13 -4.67 -17.15
C GLU A 136 0.71 -5.92 -16.81
N GLN A 137 2.03 -5.79 -16.76
CA GLN A 137 2.92 -6.87 -16.29
C GLN A 137 2.74 -7.17 -14.80
N VAL A 138 2.58 -6.13 -13.96
CA VAL A 138 2.39 -6.26 -12.51
C VAL A 138 1.00 -6.79 -12.19
N TYR A 139 -0.05 -6.26 -12.83
CA TYR A 139 -1.44 -6.67 -12.59
C TYR A 139 -1.95 -7.53 -13.75
N GLN A 140 -1.52 -8.79 -13.74
CA GLN A 140 -1.99 -9.81 -14.68
C GLN A 140 -3.51 -10.01 -14.59
N GLU A 141 -4.11 -10.66 -15.59
CA GLU A 141 -5.56 -10.83 -15.68
C GLU A 141 -6.19 -11.54 -14.47
N THR A 142 -5.44 -12.45 -13.84
CA THR A 142 -5.84 -13.20 -12.64
C THR A 142 -5.74 -12.39 -11.35
N HIS A 143 -5.24 -11.15 -11.39
CA HIS A 143 -5.01 -10.34 -10.22
C HIS A 143 -6.33 -9.79 -9.65
N PRO A 144 -6.58 -9.83 -8.32
CA PRO A 144 -7.85 -9.40 -7.72
C PRO A 144 -8.20 -7.93 -7.99
N LEU A 145 -7.18 -7.09 -8.20
CA LEU A 145 -7.36 -5.70 -8.64
C LEU A 145 -8.09 -5.58 -9.99
N ARG A 146 -7.89 -6.53 -10.92
CA ARG A 146 -8.43 -6.46 -12.28
C ARG A 146 -9.95 -6.57 -12.27
N GLU A 147 -10.49 -7.52 -11.51
CA GLU A 147 -11.94 -7.65 -11.29
C GLU A 147 -12.54 -6.37 -10.73
N PHE A 148 -11.86 -5.77 -9.74
CA PHE A 148 -12.28 -4.52 -9.12
C PHE A 148 -12.23 -3.33 -10.09
N TYR A 149 -11.16 -3.25 -10.90
CA TYR A 149 -11.00 -2.22 -11.93
C TYR A 149 -12.13 -2.30 -12.97
N VAL A 150 -12.40 -3.49 -13.51
CA VAL A 150 -13.50 -3.73 -14.47
C VAL A 150 -14.85 -3.37 -13.87
N ARG A 151 -15.08 -3.69 -12.59
CA ARG A 151 -16.31 -3.31 -11.91
C ARG A 151 -16.45 -1.78 -11.81
N ILE A 152 -15.39 -1.06 -11.46
CA ILE A 152 -15.42 0.39 -11.33
C ILE A 152 -15.65 1.07 -12.68
N THR A 153 -14.94 0.66 -13.74
CA THR A 153 -15.12 1.23 -15.08
C THR A 153 -16.54 0.97 -15.61
N LYS A 154 -17.15 -0.16 -15.28
CA LYS A 154 -18.56 -0.45 -15.60
C LYS A 154 -19.54 0.47 -14.86
N ILE A 155 -19.29 0.74 -13.57
CA ILE A 155 -20.18 1.59 -12.75
C ILE A 155 -20.06 3.07 -13.15
N TYR A 156 -18.87 3.50 -13.54
CA TYR A 156 -18.56 4.87 -13.90
C TYR A 156 -18.04 4.96 -15.34
N PRO A 157 -18.90 4.76 -16.35
CA PRO A 157 -18.49 4.74 -17.76
C PRO A 157 -17.99 6.10 -18.26
N THR A 158 -18.31 7.19 -17.55
CA THR A 158 -17.82 8.54 -17.84
C THR A 158 -16.37 8.77 -17.41
N LEU A 159 -15.76 7.85 -16.65
CA LEU A 159 -14.32 7.85 -16.40
C LEU A 159 -13.58 7.37 -17.65
N VAL A 160 -13.65 8.16 -18.73
CA VAL A 160 -12.77 7.96 -19.88
C VAL A 160 -11.38 8.37 -19.44
N ILE A 161 -10.52 7.37 -19.22
CA ILE A 161 -9.10 7.58 -18.96
C ILE A 161 -8.48 7.89 -20.32
N GLU A 162 -8.55 9.16 -20.74
CA GLU A 162 -7.78 9.59 -21.90
C GLU A 162 -6.30 9.54 -21.51
N PRO A 163 -5.46 8.83 -22.28
CA PRO A 163 -4.03 8.96 -22.11
C PRO A 163 -3.68 10.43 -22.40
N LEU A 164 -2.91 11.08 -21.52
CA LEU A 164 -2.33 12.38 -21.87
C LEU A 164 -1.57 12.18 -23.17
N GLY A 165 -2.08 12.81 -24.24
CA GLY A 165 -1.51 12.71 -25.57
C GLY A 165 -0.04 13.04 -25.50
N HIS A 166 0.82 12.08 -25.89
CA HIS A 166 2.19 12.40 -26.19
C HIS A 166 2.17 13.17 -27.51
N SER A 167 2.14 14.49 -27.44
CA SER A 167 2.52 15.34 -28.56
C SER A 167 4.02 15.16 -28.80
N SER A 168 4.37 14.19 -29.62
CA SER A 168 5.56 14.26 -30.47
C SER A 168 5.34 13.33 -31.67
N THR A 169 4.51 13.81 -32.59
CA THR A 169 4.84 13.65 -34.01
C THR A 169 6.25 14.20 -34.22
N ASP A 170 7.17 13.32 -34.60
CA ASP A 170 8.21 13.64 -35.59
C ASP A 170 8.67 12.32 -36.21
N THR A 171 7.84 11.83 -37.12
CA THR A 171 8.31 11.04 -38.25
C THR A 171 8.63 12.01 -39.37
N ASN A 172 9.90 12.10 -39.77
CA ASN A 172 10.40 12.32 -41.14
C ASN A 172 11.93 12.09 -41.09
N SER A 173 12.39 10.90 -41.46
CA SER A 173 12.93 10.59 -42.80
C SER A 173 14.21 11.35 -43.15
N THR A 174 15.28 10.57 -43.33
CA THR A 174 16.48 10.81 -44.17
C THR A 174 16.43 12.01 -45.13
N VAL A 175 17.52 12.80 -45.18
CA VAL A 175 18.31 13.18 -46.39
C VAL A 175 19.27 14.35 -46.05
N TRP A 176 20.56 14.14 -46.38
CA TRP A 176 21.81 14.93 -46.23
C TRP A 176 22.44 15.08 -44.85
#